data_AF-A0A3M6CSB1-F1
#
_entry.id   AF-A0A3M6CSB1-F1
#
_cell.length_a   1.000
_cell.length_b   1.000
_cell.length_c   1.000
_cell.angle_alpha   90.00
_cell.angle_beta   90.00
_cell.angle_gamma   90.00
#
_symmetry.space_group_name_H-M   'P 1'
#
loop_
_entity.id
_entity.type
_entity.pdbx_description
1 polymer ?
#
loop_
_entity_poly.entity_id
_entity_poly.type
_entity_poly.pdbx_seq_one_letter_code
_entity_poly.pdbx_strand_id
1 'polypeptide(L)' 'MTAFSTVYTLHLLAALLWVGGMFFAWMVLRPAVIAALEGPPRLKVWVQVFPRFFVWVWAAVVVLPITGIGMVHAELQRL' A
#
# COMPACT_ATOMS: atom_id res chain seq x y z
N MET A 1 -15.04 -5.43 22.26
CA MET A 1 -15.38 -5.73 20.84
C MET A 1 -14.78 -4.72 19.86
N THR A 2 -14.64 -3.43 20.22
CA THR A 2 -14.15 -2.36 19.32
C THR A 2 -12.67 -2.45 18.94
N ALA A 3 -11.78 -2.85 19.86
CA ALA A 3 -10.34 -2.87 19.62
C ALA A 3 -9.92 -3.81 18.47
N PHE A 4 -10.51 -5.01 18.40
CA PHE A 4 -10.24 -5.96 17.32
C PHE A 4 -10.72 -5.40 15.97
N SER A 5 -11.92 -4.82 15.93
CA SER A 5 -12.46 -4.18 14.73
C SER A 5 -11.55 -3.05 14.22
N THR A 6 -11.00 -2.22 15.13
CA THR A 6 -10.05 -1.17 14.74
C THR A 6 -8.79 -1.72 14.10
N VAL A 7 -8.15 -2.73 14.71
CA VAL A 7 -6.92 -3.35 14.17
C VAL A 7 -7.21 -4.00 12.82
N TYR A 8 -8.32 -4.71 12.70
CA TYR A 8 -8.76 -5.34 11.46
C TYR A 8 -9.00 -4.32 10.34
N THR A 9 -9.71 -3.22 10.63
CA THR A 9 -9.93 -2.13 9.66
C THR A 9 -8.61 -1.51 9.21
N LEU A 10 -7.69 -1.23 10.13
CA LEU A 10 -6.37 -0.69 9.79
C LEU A 10 -5.58 -1.66 8.90
N HIS A 11 -5.63 -2.96 9.22
CA HIS A 11 -4.98 -3.99 8.41
C HIS A 11 -5.54 -4.03 6.99
N LEU A 12 -6.87 -4.04 6.84
CA LEU A 12 -7.52 -4.05 5.53
C LEU A 12 -7.22 -2.79 4.72
N LEU A 13 -7.22 -1.62 5.34
CA LEU A 13 -6.87 -0.37 4.66
C LEU A 13 -5.42 -0.39 4.19
N ALA A 14 -4.49 -0.87 5.03
CA ALA A 14 -3.08 -1.01 4.66
C ALA A 14 -2.91 -2.03 3.52
N ALA A 15 -3.64 -3.15 3.55
CA ALA A 15 -3.63 -4.16 2.49
C ALA A 15 -4.17 -3.61 1.16
N LEU A 16 -5.27 -2.84 1.22
CA LEU A 16 -5.88 -2.21 0.05
C LEU A 16 -4.93 -1.18 -0.57
N LEU A 17 -4.31 -0.31 0.24
CA LEU A 17 -3.33 0.65 -0.24
C LEU A 17 -2.10 -0.04 -0.84
N TRP A 18 -1.62 -1.11 -0.21
CA TRP A 18 -0.49 -1.88 -0.70
C TRP A 18 -0.78 -2.57 -2.03
N VAL A 19 -1.74 -3.49 -2.04
CA VAL A 19 -2.05 -4.33 -3.19
C VAL A 19 -2.69 -3.50 -4.31
N GLY A 20 -3.67 -2.65 -3.97
CA GLY A 20 -4.31 -1.75 -4.93
C GLY A 20 -3.34 -0.72 -5.49
N GLY A 21 -2.43 -0.19 -4.66
CA GLY A 21 -1.39 0.73 -5.11
C GLY A 21 -0.39 0.07 -6.07
N MET A 22 0.06 -1.15 -5.78
CA MET A 22 0.97 -1.90 -6.67
C MET A 22 0.29 -2.26 -7.99
N PHE A 23 -0.97 -2.73 -7.92
CA PHE A 23 -1.76 -3.00 -9.11
C PHE A 23 -1.91 -1.74 -9.97
N PHE A 24 -2.31 -0.62 -9.37
CA PHE A 24 -2.46 0.66 -10.07
C PHE A 24 -1.14 1.12 -10.69
N ALA A 25 -0.04 1.10 -9.93
CA ALA A 25 1.27 1.56 -10.40
C ALA A 25 1.75 0.77 -11.64
N TRP A 26 1.55 -0.55 -11.64
CA TRP A 26 2.02 -1.42 -12.72
C TRP A 26 1.05 -1.54 -13.89
N MET A 27 -0.23 -1.78 -13.62
CA MET A 27 -1.22 -2.09 -14.64
C MET A 27 -1.88 -0.86 -15.24
N VAL A 28 -1.90 0.27 -14.52
CA VAL A 28 -2.61 1.48 -14.96
C VAL A 28 -1.64 2.62 -15.23
N LEU A 29 -0.88 3.05 -14.22
CA LEU A 29 -0.02 4.22 -14.32
C LEU A 29 1.12 4.01 -15.31
N ARG A 30 1.86 2.90 -15.20
CA ARG A 30 3.00 2.62 -16.08
C ARG A 30 2.63 2.64 -17.57
N PRO A 31 1.62 1.87 -18.05
CA PRO A 31 1.23 1.93 -19.46
C PRO A 31 0.70 3.31 -19.86
N ALA A 32 -0.07 4.00 -19.00
CA ALA A 32 -0.57 5.34 -19.30
C ALA A 32 0.57 6.36 -19.51
N VAL A 33 1.62 6.34 -18.67
CA VAL A 33 2.79 7.22 -18.81
C VAL A 33 3.58 6.91 -20.09
N ILE A 34 3.71 5.62 -20.45
CA ILE A 34 4.38 5.20 -21.67
C ILE A 34 3.61 5.67 -22.90
N ALA A 35 2.29 5.54 -22.90
CA ALA A 35 1.44 5.94 -24.02
C ALA A 35 1.32 7.47 -24.18
N ALA A 36 1.26 8.22 -23.07
CA ALA A 36 1.00 9.66 -23.11
C ALA A 36 2.23 10.54 -23.34
N LEU A 37 3.42 10.06 -22.97
CA LEU A 37 4.66 10.85 -23.04
C LEU A 37 5.71 10.10 -23.86
N GLU A 38 6.59 10.82 -24.55
CA GLU A 38 7.76 10.25 -25.24
C GLU A 38 9.05 10.87 -24.70
N GLY A 39 10.12 10.09 -24.58
CA GLY A 39 11.43 10.60 -24.19
C GLY A 39 11.58 11.08 -22.73
N PRO A 40 12.41 12.12 -22.46
CA PRO A 40 12.76 12.58 -21.11
C PRO A 40 11.58 12.95 -20.17
N PRO A 41 10.43 13.48 -20.65
CA PRO A 41 9.26 13.75 -19.81
C PRO A 41 8.72 12.54 -19.03
N ARG A 42 8.87 11.30 -19.53
CA ARG A 42 8.46 10.09 -18.81
C ARG A 42 9.13 9.99 -17.44
N LEU A 43 10.45 10.23 -17.40
CA LEU A 43 11.25 10.17 -16.18
C LEU A 43 10.84 11.25 -15.17
N LYS A 44 10.48 12.45 -15.65
CA LYS A 44 10.03 13.55 -14.77
C LYS A 44 8.78 13.15 -13.98
N VAL A 45 7.83 12.45 -14.60
CA VAL A 45 6.64 11.96 -13.90
C VAL A 45 7.03 10.96 -12.81
N TRP A 46 7.90 10.00 -13.13
CA TRP A 46 8.35 9.00 -12.15
C TRP A 46 9.10 9.61 -10.96
N VAL A 47 9.97 10.60 -11.20
CA VAL A 47 10.67 11.34 -10.13
C VAL A 47 9.68 12.05 -9.19
N GLN A 48 8.53 12.49 -9.71
CA GLN A 48 7.49 13.11 -8.88
C GLN A 48 6.58 12.07 -8.20
N VAL A 49 6.24 10.98 -8.87
CA VAL A 49 5.33 9.97 -8.33
C VAL A 49 6.00 9.15 -7.24
N PHE A 50 7.22 8.66 -7.48
CA PHE A 50 7.85 7.69 -6.59
C PHE A 50 7.99 8.18 -5.15
N PRO A 51 8.54 9.37 -4.84
CA PRO A 51 8.67 9.80 -3.46
C PRO A 51 7.34 9.82 -2.70
N ARG A 52 6.26 10.28 -3.36
CA ARG A 52 4.92 10.37 -2.77
C ARG A 52 4.28 8.99 -2.60
N PHE A 53 4.41 8.12 -3.60
CA PHE A 53 3.90 6.76 -3.54
C PHE A 53 4.62 5.92 -2.49
N PHE A 54 5.95 6.04 -2.42
CA PHE A 54 6.76 5.26 -1.50
C PHE A 54 6.51 5.60 -0.03
N VAL A 55 6.08 6.81 0.32
CA VAL A 55 5.64 7.14 1.69
C VAL A 55 4.50 6.22 2.13
N TRP A 56 3.49 6.00 1.27
CA TRP A 56 2.36 5.11 1.56
C TRP A 56 2.75 3.64 1.55
N VAL A 57 3.65 3.24 0.64
CA VAL A 57 4.26 1.90 0.60
C VAL A 57 4.93 1.62 1.95
N TRP A 58 5.82 2.50 2.42
CA TRP A 58 6.49 2.34 3.71
C TRP A 58 5.53 2.30 4.89
N ALA A 59 4.49 3.14 4.89
CA ALA A 59 3.45 3.07 5.91
C ALA A 59 2.76 1.70 5.93
N ALA A 60 2.39 1.16 4.77
CA ALA A 60 1.77 -0.16 4.66
C ALA A 60 2.74 -1.30 5.03
N VAL A 61 4.03 -1.23 4.67
CA VAL A 61 5.08 -2.19 5.08
C VAL A 61 5.16 -2.31 6.59
N VAL A 62 4.96 -1.21 7.32
CA VAL A 62 5.02 -1.20 8.79
C VAL A 62 3.68 -1.61 9.41
N VAL A 63 2.57 -1.07 8.91
CA VAL A 63 1.24 -1.31 9.48
C VAL A 63 0.80 -2.77 9.29
N LEU A 64 1.06 -3.38 8.13
CA LEU A 64 0.62 -4.75 7.82
C LEU A 64 1.18 -5.80 8.81
N PRO A 65 2.50 -5.88 9.06
CA PRO A 65 3.06 -6.82 10.03
C PRO A 65 2.59 -6.56 11.46
N ILE A 66 2.57 -5.29 11.90
CA ILE A 66 2.18 -4.92 13.26
C ILE A 66 0.73 -5.37 13.53
N THR A 67 -0.19 -5.01 12.64
CA THR A 67 -1.60 -5.37 12.78
C THR A 67 -1.84 -6.86 12.55
N GLY A 68 -1.12 -7.49 11.62
CA GLY A 68 -1.21 -8.93 11.36
C GLY A 68 -0.77 -9.79 12.55
N ILE A 69 0.41 -9.52 13.10
CA ILE A 69 0.92 -10.19 14.30
C ILE A 69 0.01 -9.91 15.51
N GLY A 70 -0.46 -8.66 15.65
CA GLY A 70 -1.40 -8.29 16.72
C GLY A 70 -2.70 -9.09 16.69
N MET A 71 -3.28 -9.32 15.50
CA MET A 71 -4.47 -10.15 15.35
C MET A 71 -4.21 -11.61 15.68
N VAL A 72 -3.09 -12.19 15.20
CA VAL A 72 -2.71 -13.59 15.51
C VAL A 72 -2.51 -13.79 17.00
N HIS A 73 -1.80 -12.87 17.67
CA HIS A 73 -1.58 -12.94 19.11
C HIS A 73 -2.90 -12.83 19.88
N ALA A 74 -3.79 -11.91 19.50
CA ALA A 74 -5.09 -11.75 20.13
C ALA A 74 -5.98 -12.98 19.96
N GLU A 75 -5.85 -13.71 18.86
CA GLU A 75 -6.57 -14.97 18.64
C GLU A 75 -5.96 -16.11 19.47
N LEU A 76 -4.63 -16.20 19.53
CA LEU A 76 -3.95 -17.21 20.34
C LEU A 76 -4.29 -17.11 21.84
N GLN A 77 -4.48 -15.89 22.37
CA GLN A 77 -4.90 -15.69 23.76
C GLN A 77 -6.34 -16.14 24.06
N ARG A 78 -7.15 -16.42 23.03
CA ARG A 78 -8.53 -16.88 23.18
C ARG A 78 -8.68 -18.40 23.16
N LEU A 79 -7.65 -19.13 22.71
CA LEU A 79 -7.57 -20.59 22.68
C LEU A 79 -7.06 -21.11 24.04
#